data_AF-A0A1F6NUL4-F1
#
_entry.id   AF-A0A1F6NUL4-F1
#
_cell.length_a   1.000
_cell.length_b   1.000
_cell.length_c   1.000
_cell.angle_alpha   90.00
_cell.angle_beta   90.00
_cell.angle_gamma   90.00
#
_symmetry.space_group_name_H-M   'P 1'
#
loop_
_entity.id
_entity.type
_entity.pdbx_description
1 polymer ?
#
loop_
_entity_poly.entity_id
_entity_poly.type
_entity_poly.pdbx_seq_one_letter_code
_entity_poly.pdbx_strand_id
1 'polypeptide(L)'
;MFLVIDSSAPDQVNLSLWLNTVWVHGYFLASAPLLVSIDKFLKQQQKTVADLKGVVVVVGRGRFTATRVATTVANTLAYVLNITVIAVTEIDWEKLPEQIRSAPTNQYASALYSGEAHIGRKK
;
A
#
# COMPACT_ATOMS: atom_id res chain seq x y z
N MET A 1 -13.80 3.74 0.42
CA MET A 1 -12.99 2.51 0.52
C MET A 1 -11.53 2.88 0.51
N PHE A 2 -10.74 2.29 1.41
CA PHE A 2 -9.30 2.57 1.50
C PHE A 2 -8.51 1.28 1.36
N LEU A 3 -7.39 1.33 0.62
CA LEU A 3 -6.47 0.21 0.49
C LEU A 3 -5.22 0.48 1.32
N VAL A 4 -4.78 -0.50 2.10
CA VAL A 4 -3.48 -0.49 2.79
C VAL A 4 -2.58 -1.52 2.13
N ILE A 5 -1.37 -1.08 1.77
CA ILE A 5 -0.30 -1.91 1.22
C ILE A 5 0.81 -2.00 2.26
N ASP A 6 1.00 -3.18 2.82
CA ASP A 6 2.06 -3.47 3.78
C ASP A 6 2.98 -4.57 3.25
N SER A 7 4.18 -4.17 2.82
CA SER A 7 5.25 -5.06 2.34
C SER A 7 6.39 -5.20 3.35
N SER A 8 6.09 -5.01 4.64
CA SER A 8 7.08 -5.12 5.72
C SER A 8 7.59 -6.55 5.94
N ALA A 9 6.76 -7.56 5.68
CA ALA A 9 7.13 -8.96 5.79
C ALA A 9 8.04 -9.41 4.63
N PRO A 10 9.00 -10.31 4.87
CA PRO A 10 10.00 -10.69 3.86
C PRO A 10 9.45 -11.59 2.74
N ASP A 11 8.42 -12.38 3.04
CA ASP A 11 7.86 -13.45 2.21
C ASP A 11 6.41 -13.20 1.77
N GLN A 12 5.77 -12.17 2.31
CA GLN A 12 4.39 -11.82 1.99
C GLN A 12 4.16 -10.30 1.88
N VAL A 13 3.09 -9.94 1.20
CA VAL A 13 2.47 -8.62 1.19
C VAL A 13 1.11 -8.75 1.84
N ASN A 14 0.87 -7.94 2.86
CA ASN A 14 -0.41 -7.81 3.52
C ASN A 14 -1.19 -6.70 2.83
N LEU A 15 -2.38 -7.02 2.32
CA LEU A 15 -3.31 -6.04 1.77
C LEU A 15 -4.51 -5.93 2.70
N SER A 16 -4.94 -4.71 3.00
CA SER A 16 -6.16 -4.50 3.80
C SER A 16 -7.10 -3.52 3.12
N LEU A 17 -8.40 -3.80 3.16
CA LEU A 17 -9.44 -2.97 2.57
C LEU A 17 -10.41 -2.50 3.64
N TRP A 18 -10.60 -1.18 3.73
CA TRP A 18 -11.66 -0.58 4.52
C TRP A 18 -12.94 -0.48 3.71
N LEU A 19 -13.95 -1.29 4.04
CA LEU A 19 -15.27 -1.28 3.41
C LEU A 19 -16.25 -0.36 4.13
N ASN A 20 -15.80 0.85 4.51
CA ASN A 20 -16.53 1.89 5.24
C ASN A 20 -16.89 1.57 6.71
N THR A 21 -17.01 0.30 7.07
CA THR A 21 -17.36 -0.14 8.44
C THR A 21 -16.41 -1.21 9.01
N VAL A 22 -15.73 -1.95 8.14
CA VAL A 22 -14.92 -3.11 8.51
C VAL A 22 -13.65 -3.17 7.68
N TRP A 23 -12.57 -3.61 8.32
CA TRP A 23 -11.32 -3.97 7.67
C TRP A 23 -11.36 -5.44 7.23
N VAL A 24 -11.07 -5.69 5.96
CA VAL A 24 -10.84 -7.03 5.43
C VAL A 24 -9.35 -7.16 5.11
N HIS A 25 -8.74 -8.28 5.50
CA HIS A 25 -7.32 -8.52 5.32
C HIS A 25 -7.08 -9.66 4.33
N GLY A 26 -6.03 -9.54 3.53
CA GLY A 26 -5.58 -10.54 2.58
C GLY A 26 -4.06 -10.66 2.58
N TYR A 27 -3.57 -11.89 2.44
CA TYR A 27 -2.15 -12.22 2.47
C TYR A 27 -1.73 -12.80 1.12
N PHE A 28 -0.66 -12.26 0.54
CA PHE A 28 -0.17 -12.64 -0.78
C PHE A 28 1.32 -12.89 -0.72
N LEU A 29 1.84 -13.84 -1.50
CA LEU A 29 3.27 -14.08 -1.57
C LEU A 29 4.01 -12.85 -2.11
N ALA A 30 5.13 -12.48 -1.50
CA ALA A 30 5.95 -11.34 -1.93
C ALA A 30 6.58 -11.55 -3.33
N SER A 31 6.67 -12.80 -3.79
CA SER A 31 7.10 -13.15 -5.14
C SER A 31 6.03 -12.87 -6.21
N ALA A 32 4.76 -12.74 -5.83
CA ALA A 32 3.69 -12.42 -6.76
C ALA A 32 3.74 -10.93 -7.15
N PRO A 33 3.46 -10.57 -8.42
CA PRO A 33 3.40 -9.17 -8.82
C PRO A 33 2.35 -8.40 -8.00
N LEU A 34 2.77 -7.32 -7.34
CA LEU A 34 1.92 -6.56 -6.41
C LEU A 34 0.58 -6.12 -7.02
N LEU A 35 0.59 -5.63 -8.26
CA LEU A 35 -0.63 -5.22 -8.96
C LEU A 35 -1.61 -6.38 -9.19
N VAL A 36 -1.11 -7.58 -9.45
CA VAL A 36 -1.94 -8.79 -9.62
C VAL A 36 -2.54 -9.19 -8.28
N SER A 37 -1.76 -9.11 -7.20
CA SER A 37 -2.26 -9.35 -5.83
C SER A 37 -3.37 -8.37 -5.45
N ILE A 38 -3.20 -7.07 -5.75
CA ILE A 38 -4.21 -6.03 -5.50
C ILE A 38 -5.49 -6.28 -6.31
N ASP A 39 -5.37 -6.54 -7.62
CA ASP A 39 -6.53 -6.83 -8.49
C ASP A 39 -7.29 -8.07 -8.02
N LYS A 40 -6.58 -9.15 -7.70
CA LYS A 40 -7.17 -10.38 -7.16
C LYS A 40 -7.90 -10.09 -5.84
N PHE A 41 -7.29 -9.33 -4.94
CA PHE A 41 -7.87 -9.00 -3.65
C PHE A 41 -9.17 -8.18 -3.79
N LEU A 42 -9.15 -7.15 -4.64
CA LEU A 42 -10.32 -6.33 -4.91
C LEU A 42 -11.47 -7.16 -5.51
N LYS A 43 -11.16 -8.04 -6.48
CA LYS A 43 -12.15 -8.93 -7.10
C LYS A 43 -12.78 -9.91 -6.11
N GLN A 44 -12.02 -10.41 -5.13
CA GLN A 44 -12.57 -11.26 -4.06
C GLN A 44 -13.63 -10.51 -3.23
N GLN A 45 -13.53 -9.19 -3.13
CA GLN A 45 -14.51 -8.33 -2.44
C GLN A 45 -15.56 -7.73 -3.40
N GLN A 46 -15.58 -8.16 -4.66
CA GLN A 46 -16.43 -7.61 -5.73
C GLN A 46 -16.24 -6.09 -5.90
N LYS A 47 -14.98 -5.63 -5.80
CA LYS A 47 -14.57 -4.24 -5.96
C LYS A 47 -13.60 -4.07 -7.12
N THR A 48 -13.44 -2.83 -7.53
CA THR A 48 -12.49 -2.39 -8.54
C THR A 48 -11.59 -1.29 -7.99
N VAL A 49 -10.51 -0.96 -8.71
CA VAL A 49 -9.63 0.16 -8.33
C VAL A 49 -10.37 1.49 -8.33
N ALA A 50 -11.42 1.66 -9.15
CA ALA A 50 -12.21 2.89 -9.21
C ALA A 50 -13.03 3.17 -7.93
N ASP A 51 -13.26 2.14 -7.10
CA ASP A 51 -13.97 2.27 -5.83
C ASP A 51 -13.09 2.86 -4.71
N LEU A 52 -11.77 2.91 -4.92
CA LEU A 52 -10.82 3.44 -3.96
C LEU A 52 -11.01 4.95 -3.80
N LYS A 53 -10.89 5.41 -2.55
CA LYS A 53 -10.94 6.82 -2.15
C LYS A 53 -9.67 7.26 -1.43
N GLY A 54 -8.77 6.33 -1.17
CA GLY A 54 -7.46 6.59 -0.61
C GLY A 54 -6.61 5.32 -0.55
N VAL A 55 -5.30 5.50 -0.55
CA VAL A 55 -4.31 4.43 -0.44
C VAL A 55 -3.34 4.74 0.70
N VAL A 56 -2.99 3.72 1.46
CA VAL A 56 -2.00 3.79 2.53
C VAL A 56 -0.86 2.86 2.17
N VAL A 57 0.36 3.31 2.36
CA VAL A 57 1.55 2.47 2.21
C VAL A 57 2.34 2.46 3.51
N VAL A 58 2.73 1.27 3.96
CA VAL A 58 3.65 1.12 5.09
C VAL A 58 5.07 1.32 4.59
N VAL A 59 5.79 2.25 5.23
CA VAL A 59 7.18 2.62 4.90
C VAL A 59 8.07 2.47 6.13
N GLY A 60 9.39 2.51 5.94
CA GLY A 60 10.36 2.39 7.03
C GLY A 60 10.46 0.99 7.62
N ARG A 61 9.86 -0.02 6.96
CA ARG A 61 9.91 -1.43 7.32
C ARG A 61 9.95 -2.28 6.06
N GLY A 62 10.53 -3.47 6.18
CA GLY A 62 10.70 -4.43 5.09
C GLY A 62 11.94 -4.18 4.24
N ARG A 63 11.98 -4.84 3.07
CA ARG A 63 13.12 -4.77 2.15
C ARG A 63 13.06 -3.49 1.33
N PHE A 64 14.21 -2.85 1.13
CA PHE A 64 14.36 -1.62 0.33
C PHE A 64 13.56 -1.64 -0.99
N THR A 65 13.73 -2.71 -1.79
CA THR A 65 13.01 -2.85 -3.06
C THR A 65 11.50 -2.99 -2.88
N ALA A 66 11.05 -3.74 -1.86
CA ALA A 66 9.63 -3.98 -1.63
C ALA A 66 8.91 -2.69 -1.18
N THR A 67 9.53 -1.89 -0.32
CA THR A 67 9.00 -0.59 0.10
C THR A 67 8.90 0.39 -1.07
N ARG A 68 9.92 0.42 -1.96
CA ARG A 68 9.89 1.23 -3.19
C ARG A 68 8.76 0.83 -4.12
N VAL A 69 8.63 -0.47 -4.39
CA VAL A 69 7.56 -0.99 -5.25
C VAL A 69 6.19 -0.65 -4.68
N ALA A 70 5.97 -0.87 -3.38
CA ALA A 70 4.71 -0.53 -2.71
C ALA A 70 4.40 0.97 -2.78
N THR A 71 5.39 1.82 -2.51
CA THR A 71 5.22 3.29 -2.53
C THR A 71 4.93 3.79 -3.95
N THR A 72 5.66 3.29 -4.95
CA THR A 72 5.41 3.63 -6.36
C THR A 72 4.01 3.22 -6.79
N VAL A 73 3.57 2.00 -6.45
CA VAL A 73 2.22 1.54 -6.78
C VAL A 73 1.16 2.41 -6.09
N ALA A 74 1.35 2.73 -4.81
CA ALA A 74 0.43 3.60 -4.07
C ALA A 74 0.32 5.00 -4.70
N ASN A 75 1.44 5.62 -5.03
CA ASN A 75 1.48 6.93 -5.70
C ASN A 75 0.85 6.90 -7.09
N THR A 76 1.09 5.84 -7.87
CA THR A 76 0.49 5.69 -9.19
C THR A 76 -1.03 5.58 -9.09
N LEU A 77 -1.55 4.76 -8.16
CA LEU A 77 -2.99 4.66 -7.92
C LEU A 77 -3.58 6.00 -7.49
N ALA A 78 -2.91 6.70 -6.57
CA ALA A 78 -3.32 8.00 -6.09
C ALA A 78 -3.39 9.04 -7.20
N TYR A 79 -2.37 9.09 -8.06
CA TYR A 79 -2.29 9.98 -9.20
C TYR A 79 -3.40 9.71 -10.23
N VAL A 80 -3.51 8.46 -10.68
CA VAL A 80 -4.45 8.08 -11.76
C VAL A 80 -5.90 8.23 -11.32
N LEU A 81 -6.20 7.94 -10.05
CA LEU A 81 -7.56 8.01 -9.52
C LEU A 81 -7.90 9.37 -8.88
N ASN A 82 -6.92 10.28 -8.77
CA ASN A 82 -7.04 11.55 -8.06
C ASN A 82 -7.54 11.37 -6.61
N ILE A 83 -6.92 10.44 -5.87
CA ILE A 83 -7.26 10.10 -4.48
C ILE A 83 -6.08 10.37 -3.54
N THR A 84 -6.36 10.43 -2.24
CA THR A 84 -5.34 10.65 -1.22
C THR A 84 -4.40 9.44 -1.09
N VAL A 85 -3.11 9.69 -0.91
CA VAL A 85 -2.14 8.69 -0.45
C VAL A 85 -1.45 9.13 0.82
N ILE A 86 -1.31 8.23 1.77
CA ILE A 86 -0.56 8.46 3.01
C ILE A 86 0.50 7.38 3.20
N ALA A 87 1.67 7.79 3.69
CA ALA A 87 2.73 6.89 4.14
C ALA A 87 2.70 6.81 5.66
N VAL A 88 2.76 5.60 6.20
CA VAL A 88 2.79 5.36 7.65
C VAL A 88 3.91 4.39 8.01
N THR A 89 4.53 4.53 9.18
CA THR A 89 5.52 3.57 9.69
C THR A 89 4.88 2.44 10.49
N GLU A 90 3.72 2.74 11.08
CA GLU A 90 2.91 1.82 11.87
C GLU A 90 1.43 2.08 11.56
N ILE A 91 0.61 1.03 11.67
CA ILE A 91 -0.82 1.12 11.39
C ILE A 91 -1.60 1.21 12.70
N ASP A 92 -2.31 2.33 12.90
CA ASP A 92 -3.36 2.48 13.91
C ASP A 92 -4.72 2.30 13.20
N TRP A 93 -5.26 1.08 13.24
CA TRP A 93 -6.47 0.71 12.49
C TRP A 93 -7.72 1.52 12.87
N GLU A 94 -7.77 2.07 14.09
CA GLU A 94 -8.90 2.85 14.59
C GLU A 94 -8.88 4.27 14.00
N LYS A 95 -7.71 4.91 13.99
CA LYS A 95 -7.56 6.30 13.53
C LYS A 95 -7.33 6.43 12.03
N LEU A 96 -6.84 5.37 11.39
CA LEU A 96 -6.45 5.39 9.99
C LEU A 96 -7.56 5.89 9.03
N PRO A 97 -8.84 5.49 9.16
CA PRO A 97 -9.90 6.00 8.30
C PRO A 97 -10.07 7.52 8.37
N GLU A 98 -9.91 8.13 9.55
CA GLU A 98 -10.03 9.57 9.74
C GLU A 98 -8.80 10.32 9.20
N GLN A 99 -7.61 9.75 9.40
CA GLN A 99 -6.37 10.29 8.83
C GLN A 99 -6.42 10.35 7.30
N ILE A 100 -6.93 9.30 6.64
CA ILE A 100 -7.04 9.29 5.18
C ILE A 100 -8.06 10.34 4.70
N ARG A 101 -9.19 10.49 5.40
CA ARG A 101 -10.24 11.46 5.03
C ARG A 101 -9.79 12.91 5.18
N SER A 102 -8.94 13.19 6.17
CA SER A 102 -8.42 14.53 6.45
C SER A 102 -7.19 14.89 5.62
N ALA A 103 -6.49 13.89 5.07
CA ALA A 103 -5.31 14.11 4.26
C ALA A 103 -5.65 14.68 2.86
N PRO A 104 -4.90 15.68 2.39
CA PRO A 104 -5.15 16.34 1.11
C PRO A 104 -4.87 15.40 -0.08
N THR A 105 -5.61 15.58 -1.16
CA THR A 105 -5.32 14.94 -2.45
C THR A 105 -4.12 15.61 -3.14
N ASN A 106 -3.58 14.97 -4.18
CA ASN A 106 -2.41 15.46 -4.96
C ASN A 106 -1.09 15.58 -4.19
N GLN A 107 -0.95 14.87 -3.07
CA GLN A 107 0.33 14.64 -2.42
C GLN A 107 0.84 13.24 -2.75
N TYR A 108 2.17 13.08 -2.74
CA TYR A 108 2.81 11.78 -2.94
C TYR A 108 3.44 11.30 -1.64
N ALA A 109 3.32 10.01 -1.37
CA ALA A 109 4.07 9.35 -0.33
C ALA A 109 5.55 9.25 -0.73
N SER A 110 6.43 9.70 0.16
CA SER A 110 7.87 9.42 0.04
C SER A 110 8.17 8.11 0.76
N ALA A 111 9.00 7.27 0.15
CA ALA A 111 9.42 6.03 0.78
C ALA A 111 10.48 6.33 1.85
N LEU A 112 10.20 5.95 3.08
CA LEU A 112 11.21 5.82 4.13
C LEU A 112 11.80 4.41 4.04
N TYR A 113 13.12 4.28 4.04
CA TYR A 113 13.80 2.99 3.92
C TYR A 113 14.40 2.56 5.25
N SER A 114 14.23 1.28 5.60
CA SER A 114 14.85 0.65 6.78
C SER A 114 16.18 -0.03 6.49
N GLY A 115 16.65 -0.03 5.23
CA GLY A 115 17.89 -0.70 4.85
C GLY A 115 18.50 -0.12 3.59
N GLU A 116 19.80 -0.35 3.42
CA GLU A 116 20.59 0.12 2.29
C GLU A 116 20.15 -0.48 0.95
N ALA A 117 20.43 0.24 -0.13
CA ALA A 117 20.24 -0.29 -1.47
C ALA A 117 21.23 -1.44 -1.74
N HIS A 118 20.72 -2.65 -1.99
CA HIS A 118 21.56 -3.77 -2.42
C HIS A 118 21.95 -3.60 -3.90
N ILE A 119 23.01 -2.82 -4.16
CA ILE A 119 23.65 -2.73 -5.47
C ILE A 119 24.51 -3.98 -5.63
N GLY A 120 24.11 -4.90 -6.51
CA GLY A 120 24.90 -6.10 -6.80
C GLY A 120 26.30 -5.72 -7.30
N ARG A 121 27.34 -6.39 -6.79
CA ARG A 121 28.69 -6.26 -7.37
C ARG A 121 28.61 -6.71 -8.84
N LYS A 122 29.19 -5.91 -9.75
CA LYS A 122 29.36 -6.31 -11.16
C LYS A 122 29.99 -7.70 -11.21
N LYS A 123 29.37 -8.60 -11.98
CA LYS A 123 30.03 -9.84 -12.43
C LYS A 123 31.17 -9.50 -13.38
#